data_AF-A0A9W7MJV1-F1
#
_entry.id   AF-A0A9W7MJV1-F1
#
_cell.length_a   1.000
_cell.length_b   1.000
_cell.length_c   1.000
_cell.angle_alpha   90.00
_cell.angle_beta   90.00
_cell.angle_gamma   90.00
#
_symmetry.space_group_name_H-M   'P 1'
#
loop_
_entity.id
_entity.type
_entity.pdbx_description
1 polymer ?
#
loop_
_entity_poly.entity_id
_entity_poly.type
_entity_poly.pdbx_seq_one_letter_code
_entity_poly.pdbx_strand_id
1 'polypeptide(L)'
;MNIKAMCWNVQGCGHPKFLTAVKQYLRDNRPDFLGIVESRISGTRTDSVISSLGFPYSHRIESLGFSGGIWLCWHHSVQVTVLLHHFQYLHCEITCRHSGNSFLITIIYASPNSTKQKTLRPHLTNLALSVAKPWLLMGDFNATLDVSETKGGKGSTQASRDFQDFIFACGLRDLGFQGLDFTWSRGMTYARLDRMLCNEQWDEYFPETCVTHLFRMRSDHIPLLLQVGHVRQASNSRHFRYFTGWQRHVDFDRMMADNWQFSDSLSDTIHRFTAAADVWNTTVFGYIGAKKRSIMARLRGAQKALERKHSGFLISLEHDLRLELESILDQEELLWQQKSRSEWINSCDRNTTYFHRMASQRKARNKIRALKLPNGSWCDNETTLCNEAAHFFRALYGADPVPNSDYNITCMFPTIDPLVMGTLCNVPTSQEILEALRAMAPIKAPGLDGLHAEFFQKQWHVVGADVCRSIQRIFQGGVLEPSLNRTALIFIPKKDVPQSFADFRPIGLCSVIYKLLTKIIVRRLKSVMPLLIHPMQTGFIFGRSINDNVILNQEVIHSMRAKKTKQGWMTLKIDLEKAFDKV
;
A
#
# COMPACT_ATOMS: atom_id res chain seq x y z
N MET A 1 -6.26 -14.60 12.51
CA MET A 1 -6.84 -15.70 11.71
C MET A 1 -5.78 -16.10 10.71
N ASN A 2 -5.17 -17.27 10.90
CA ASN A 2 -4.16 -17.80 9.97
C ASN A 2 -4.80 -18.93 9.18
N ILE A 3 -4.95 -18.74 7.86
CA ILE A 3 -5.48 -19.76 6.95
C ILE A 3 -4.52 -19.92 5.79
N LYS A 4 -4.29 -21.16 5.41
CA LYS A 4 -3.63 -21.50 4.14
C LYS A 4 -4.60 -22.22 3.23
N ALA A 5 -4.71 -21.76 1.99
CA ALA A 5 -5.50 -22.45 0.98
C ALA A 5 -4.64 -22.76 -0.23
N MET A 6 -4.86 -23.89 -0.88
CA MET A 6 -4.16 -24.23 -2.12
C MET A 6 -5.18 -24.50 -3.23
N CYS A 7 -4.92 -24.02 -4.44
CA CYS A 7 -5.71 -24.35 -5.63
C CYS A 7 -4.80 -24.85 -6.74
N TRP A 8 -5.17 -25.94 -7.41
CA TRP A 8 -4.33 -26.52 -8.45
C TRP A 8 -5.16 -27.13 -9.59
N ASN A 9 -4.86 -26.73 -10.84
CA ASN A 9 -5.27 -27.46 -12.03
C ASN A 9 -4.32 -28.65 -12.24
N VAL A 10 -4.83 -29.87 -12.10
CA VAL A 10 -4.01 -31.08 -12.00
C VAL A 10 -3.91 -31.86 -13.30
N GLN A 11 -4.69 -31.51 -14.33
CA GLN A 11 -4.75 -32.21 -15.61
C GLN A 11 -4.99 -33.74 -15.51
N GLY A 12 -5.66 -34.18 -14.46
CA GLY A 12 -5.99 -35.57 -14.20
C GLY A 12 -5.36 -36.16 -12.94
N CYS A 13 -6.20 -36.70 -12.05
CA CYS A 13 -5.80 -37.35 -10.79
C CYS A 13 -5.53 -38.85 -10.93
N GLY A 14 -5.82 -39.46 -12.08
CA GLY A 14 -5.77 -40.91 -12.25
C GLY A 14 -4.36 -41.52 -12.27
N HIS A 15 -3.32 -40.72 -12.52
CA HIS A 15 -1.96 -41.23 -12.66
C HIS A 15 -1.31 -41.49 -11.28
N PRO A 16 -0.67 -42.64 -11.00
CA PRO A 16 -0.12 -42.96 -9.67
C PRO A 16 0.83 -41.90 -9.09
N LYS A 17 1.68 -41.31 -9.95
CA LYS A 17 2.61 -40.22 -9.57
C LYS A 17 1.93 -38.89 -9.19
N PHE A 18 0.63 -38.70 -9.47
CA PHE A 18 -0.14 -37.54 -8.98
C PHE A 18 -0.16 -37.51 -7.45
N LEU A 19 -0.48 -38.65 -6.82
CA LEU A 19 -0.56 -38.76 -5.37
C LEU A 19 0.78 -38.44 -4.70
N THR A 20 1.90 -38.84 -5.30
CA THR A 20 3.24 -38.48 -4.80
C THR A 20 3.48 -36.97 -4.84
N ALA A 21 3.18 -36.33 -5.97
CA ALA A 21 3.40 -34.88 -6.14
C ALA A 21 2.50 -34.05 -5.23
N VAL A 22 1.20 -34.36 -5.15
CA VAL A 22 0.26 -33.63 -4.29
C VAL A 22 0.61 -33.80 -2.82
N LYS A 23 1.00 -35.01 -2.38
CA LYS A 23 1.43 -35.25 -0.99
C LYS A 23 2.68 -34.46 -0.63
N GLN A 24 3.60 -34.25 -1.56
CA GLN A 24 4.77 -33.41 -1.33
C GLN A 24 4.36 -31.94 -1.13
N TYR A 25 3.53 -31.36 -2.02
CA TYR A 25 3.02 -30.00 -1.83
C TYR A 25 2.27 -29.83 -0.50
N LEU A 26 1.44 -30.82 -0.14
CA LEU A 26 0.68 -30.80 1.12
C LEU A 26 1.59 -30.86 2.35
N ARG A 27 2.66 -31.68 2.32
CA ARG A 27 3.63 -31.78 3.41
C ARG A 27 4.37 -30.46 3.66
N ASP A 28 4.78 -29.81 2.57
CA ASP A 28 5.60 -28.59 2.62
C ASP A 28 4.78 -27.37 3.02
N ASN A 29 3.52 -27.28 2.57
CA ASN A 29 2.73 -26.05 2.71
C ASN A 29 1.65 -26.14 3.78
N ARG A 30 1.15 -27.34 4.07
CA ARG A 30 0.10 -27.65 5.06
C ARG A 30 -1.13 -26.74 4.93
N PRO A 31 -1.84 -26.76 3.78
CA PRO A 31 -3.04 -25.96 3.60
C PRO A 31 -4.22 -26.49 4.45
N ASP A 32 -5.04 -25.58 4.97
CA ASP A 32 -6.29 -25.90 5.68
C ASP A 32 -7.35 -26.49 4.74
N PHE A 33 -7.35 -26.03 3.49
CA PHE A 33 -8.19 -26.59 2.43
C PHE A 33 -7.51 -26.53 1.06
N LEU A 34 -7.89 -27.47 0.21
CA LEU A 34 -7.35 -27.71 -1.13
C LEU A 34 -8.49 -27.73 -2.17
N GLY A 35 -8.39 -26.83 -3.15
CA GLY A 35 -9.15 -26.87 -4.39
C GLY A 35 -8.37 -27.60 -5.49
N ILE A 36 -9.00 -28.59 -6.13
CA ILE A 36 -8.48 -29.27 -7.31
C ILE A 36 -9.44 -29.03 -8.47
N VAL A 37 -8.89 -28.69 -9.64
CA VAL A 37 -9.66 -28.61 -10.89
C VAL A 37 -9.03 -29.49 -11.98
N GLU A 38 -9.85 -29.91 -12.94
CA GLU A 38 -9.51 -30.94 -13.94
C GLU A 38 -9.08 -32.28 -13.34
N SER A 39 -9.90 -32.86 -12.47
CA SER A 39 -9.58 -34.18 -11.90
C SER A 39 -9.59 -35.31 -12.92
N ARG A 40 -10.37 -35.19 -14.01
CA ARG A 40 -10.51 -36.16 -15.12
C ARG A 40 -10.76 -37.61 -14.70
N ILE A 41 -11.26 -37.82 -13.49
CA ILE A 41 -11.66 -39.11 -12.96
C ILE A 41 -12.99 -38.96 -12.21
N SER A 42 -13.81 -39.99 -12.31
CA SER A 42 -15.14 -40.05 -11.72
C SER A 42 -15.41 -41.37 -10.99
N GLY A 43 -16.47 -41.40 -10.19
CA GLY A 43 -16.93 -42.60 -9.49
C GLY A 43 -16.00 -43.07 -8.37
N THR A 44 -15.98 -44.38 -8.11
CA THR A 44 -15.29 -44.98 -6.95
C THR A 44 -13.78 -44.73 -6.92
N ARG A 45 -13.16 -44.56 -8.09
CA ARG A 45 -11.73 -44.21 -8.19
C ARG A 45 -11.46 -42.83 -7.58
N THR A 46 -12.40 -41.90 -7.71
CA THR A 46 -12.30 -40.58 -7.10
C THR A 46 -12.32 -40.66 -5.58
N ASP A 47 -13.22 -41.47 -5.00
CA ASP A 47 -13.30 -41.69 -3.55
C ASP A 47 -11.97 -42.20 -2.97
N SER A 48 -11.33 -43.16 -3.65
CA SER A 48 -10.04 -43.72 -3.25
C SER A 48 -8.92 -42.68 -3.29
N VAL A 49 -8.87 -41.86 -4.34
CA VAL A 49 -7.86 -40.80 -4.47
C VAL A 49 -8.04 -39.73 -3.41
N ILE A 50 -9.28 -39.22 -3.22
CA ILE A 50 -9.58 -38.19 -2.21
C ILE A 50 -9.22 -38.69 -0.80
N SER A 51 -9.61 -39.92 -0.46
CA SER A 51 -9.28 -40.53 0.84
C SER A 51 -7.77 -40.60 1.07
N SER A 52 -6.98 -40.76 0.00
CA SER A 52 -5.52 -40.81 0.06
C SER A 52 -4.84 -39.44 0.23
N LEU A 53 -5.57 -38.33 0.09
CA LEU A 53 -5.03 -36.96 0.24
C LEU A 53 -4.84 -36.55 1.71
N GLY A 54 -5.46 -37.27 2.66
CA GLY A 54 -5.31 -37.01 4.09
C GLY A 54 -6.21 -35.88 4.63
N PHE A 55 -7.23 -35.48 3.88
CA PHE A 55 -8.27 -34.56 4.36
C PHE A 55 -9.48 -35.36 4.90
N PRO A 56 -10.00 -35.01 6.09
CA PRO A 56 -11.15 -35.70 6.69
C PRO A 56 -12.47 -35.41 5.97
N TYR A 57 -12.57 -34.29 5.26
CA TYR A 57 -13.79 -33.87 4.58
C TYR A 57 -13.52 -33.47 3.13
N SER A 58 -14.51 -33.71 2.28
CA SER A 58 -14.44 -33.31 0.87
C SER A 58 -15.82 -33.09 0.26
N HIS A 59 -15.83 -32.34 -0.83
CA HIS A 59 -16.95 -32.18 -1.74
C HIS A 59 -16.43 -32.21 -3.17
N ARG A 60 -17.16 -32.86 -4.09
CA ARG A 60 -16.73 -32.95 -5.48
C ARG A 60 -17.88 -32.75 -6.47
N ILE A 61 -17.50 -32.18 -7.60
CA ILE A 61 -18.27 -32.15 -8.84
C ILE A 61 -17.58 -33.15 -9.78
N GLU A 62 -18.33 -34.11 -10.32
CA GLU A 62 -17.81 -35.18 -11.17
C GLU A 62 -17.32 -34.63 -12.52
N SER A 63 -16.27 -35.27 -13.07
CA SER A 63 -15.83 -35.02 -14.44
C SER A 63 -16.71 -35.76 -15.45
N LEU A 64 -16.97 -35.13 -16.60
CA LEU A 64 -17.59 -35.78 -17.77
C LEU A 64 -16.48 -36.18 -18.75
N GLY A 65 -16.07 -37.45 -18.70
CA GLY A 65 -14.89 -37.92 -19.42
C GLY A 65 -13.63 -37.17 -18.99
N PHE A 66 -12.90 -36.59 -19.94
CA PHE A 66 -11.71 -35.77 -19.67
C PHE A 66 -12.02 -34.30 -19.37
N SER A 67 -13.29 -33.90 -19.29
CA SER A 67 -13.71 -32.51 -19.05
C SER A 67 -14.20 -32.31 -17.63
N GLY A 68 -13.78 -31.21 -17.01
CA GLY A 68 -14.25 -30.80 -15.69
C GLY A 68 -13.70 -31.63 -14.54
N GLY A 69 -14.45 -31.67 -13.45
CA GLY A 69 -13.99 -32.17 -12.16
C GLY A 69 -13.48 -31.04 -11.29
N ILE A 70 -14.23 -30.70 -10.24
CA ILE A 70 -13.87 -29.68 -9.25
C ILE A 70 -14.02 -30.28 -7.87
N TRP A 71 -12.94 -30.36 -7.11
CA TRP A 71 -12.93 -30.91 -5.76
C TRP A 71 -12.52 -29.84 -4.76
N LEU A 72 -13.12 -29.90 -3.58
CA LEU A 72 -12.72 -29.15 -2.40
C LEU A 72 -12.50 -30.15 -1.27
N CYS A 73 -11.31 -30.18 -0.70
CA CYS A 73 -10.93 -31.03 0.44
C CYS A 73 -10.49 -30.13 1.60
N TRP A 74 -10.84 -30.45 2.84
CA TRP A 74 -10.51 -29.57 3.99
C TRP A 74 -10.34 -30.30 5.32
N HIS A 75 -9.58 -29.68 6.22
CA HIS A 75 -9.32 -30.16 7.58
C HIS A 75 -10.37 -29.67 8.59
N HIS A 76 -10.31 -30.22 9.81
CA HIS A 76 -11.20 -29.83 10.92
C HIS A 76 -11.08 -28.35 11.33
N SER A 77 -10.00 -27.65 10.94
CA SER A 77 -9.79 -26.22 11.24
C SER A 77 -10.85 -25.31 10.62
N VAL A 78 -11.50 -25.77 9.55
CA VAL A 78 -12.55 -25.05 8.84
C VAL A 78 -13.82 -25.88 8.72
N GLN A 79 -14.95 -25.18 8.65
CA GLN A 79 -16.24 -25.73 8.27
C GLN A 79 -16.61 -25.15 6.92
N VAL A 80 -17.01 -26.03 5.99
CA VAL A 80 -17.41 -25.63 4.64
C VAL A 80 -18.90 -25.91 4.47
N THR A 81 -19.63 -24.90 4.00
CA THR A 81 -21.02 -24.99 3.59
C THR A 81 -21.08 -24.74 2.08
N VAL A 82 -21.48 -25.76 1.31
CA VAL A 82 -21.64 -25.61 -0.15
C VAL A 82 -22.93 -24.85 -0.42
N LEU A 83 -22.82 -23.73 -1.15
CA LEU A 83 -23.97 -22.87 -1.45
C LEU A 83 -24.49 -23.11 -2.87
N LEU A 84 -23.57 -23.28 -3.83
CA LEU A 84 -23.92 -23.50 -5.22
C LEU A 84 -22.82 -24.30 -5.93
N HIS A 85 -23.23 -25.21 -6.80
CA HIS A 85 -22.32 -25.96 -7.67
C HIS A 85 -22.67 -25.76 -9.15
N HIS A 86 -21.67 -25.77 -9.99
CA HIS A 86 -21.80 -25.67 -11.44
C HIS A 86 -20.62 -26.38 -12.09
N PHE A 87 -20.75 -26.83 -13.33
CA PHE A 87 -19.68 -27.56 -14.01
C PHE A 87 -18.35 -26.78 -14.13
N GLN A 88 -18.43 -25.44 -14.08
CA GLN A 88 -17.28 -24.52 -14.18
C GLN A 88 -16.92 -23.83 -12.86
N TYR A 89 -17.69 -24.01 -11.78
CA TYR A 89 -17.33 -23.45 -10.49
C TYR A 89 -18.01 -24.14 -9.29
N LEU A 90 -17.39 -24.02 -8.12
CA LEU A 90 -17.96 -24.43 -6.83
C LEU A 90 -17.94 -23.23 -5.88
N HIS A 91 -19.12 -22.80 -5.42
CA HIS A 91 -19.27 -21.67 -4.48
C HIS A 91 -19.62 -22.17 -3.09
N CYS A 92 -18.84 -21.75 -2.10
CA CYS A 92 -18.97 -22.19 -0.72
C CYS A 92 -18.78 -21.05 0.27
N GLU A 93 -19.41 -21.17 1.43
CA GLU A 93 -19.05 -20.41 2.62
C GLU A 93 -18.08 -21.24 3.46
N ILE A 94 -16.96 -20.63 3.85
CA ILE A 94 -15.99 -21.20 4.79
C ILE A 94 -16.12 -20.46 6.11
N THR A 95 -16.31 -21.19 7.19
CA THR A 95 -16.30 -20.69 8.56
C THR A 95 -15.11 -21.27 9.30
N CYS A 96 -14.24 -20.42 9.84
CA CYS A 96 -13.13 -20.88 10.67
C CYS A 96 -13.60 -21.21 12.08
N ARG A 97 -13.43 -22.47 12.50
CA ARG A 97 -13.96 -22.93 13.79
C ARG A 97 -13.37 -22.19 14.99
N HIS A 98 -12.10 -21.81 14.91
CA HIS A 98 -11.40 -21.13 16.01
C HIS A 98 -11.80 -19.67 16.18
N SER A 99 -12.13 -18.96 15.09
CA SER A 99 -12.40 -17.52 15.12
C SER A 99 -13.87 -17.17 14.92
N GLY A 100 -14.72 -18.11 14.49
CA GLY A 100 -16.11 -17.86 14.09
C GLY A 100 -16.26 -17.06 12.79
N ASN A 101 -15.22 -16.35 12.34
CA ASN A 101 -15.21 -15.62 11.08
C ASN A 101 -15.54 -16.52 9.89
N SER A 102 -16.39 -16.01 9.00
CA SER A 102 -16.73 -16.66 7.74
C SER A 102 -16.47 -15.77 6.53
N PHE A 103 -16.18 -16.42 5.41
CA PHE A 103 -15.93 -15.80 4.12
C PHE A 103 -16.40 -16.73 3.00
N LEU A 104 -16.60 -16.17 1.82
CA LEU A 104 -17.03 -16.91 0.64
C LEU A 104 -15.82 -17.27 -0.22
N ILE A 105 -15.82 -18.49 -0.73
CA ILE A 105 -14.89 -18.91 -1.79
C ILE A 105 -15.66 -19.35 -3.03
N THR A 106 -15.07 -19.11 -4.20
CA THR A 106 -15.50 -19.74 -5.44
C THR A 106 -14.31 -20.37 -6.13
N ILE A 107 -14.28 -21.70 -6.22
CA ILE A 107 -13.28 -22.42 -7.01
C ILE A 107 -13.72 -22.38 -8.46
N ILE A 108 -12.86 -21.89 -9.34
CA ILE A 108 -13.14 -21.67 -10.76
C ILE A 108 -12.38 -22.69 -11.60
N TYR A 109 -13.11 -23.29 -12.52
CA TYR A 109 -12.59 -23.98 -13.70
C TYR A 109 -13.32 -23.45 -14.92
N ALA A 110 -12.81 -22.38 -15.50
CA ALA A 110 -13.38 -21.80 -16.70
C ALA A 110 -13.01 -22.66 -17.92
N SER A 111 -13.98 -22.95 -18.76
CA SER A 111 -13.77 -23.77 -19.96
C SER A 111 -12.75 -23.11 -20.90
N PRO A 112 -11.79 -23.86 -21.47
CA PRO A 112 -10.88 -23.34 -22.49
C PRO A 112 -11.58 -23.05 -23.83
N ASN A 113 -12.77 -23.61 -24.04
CA ASN A 113 -13.64 -23.23 -25.16
C ASN A 113 -14.34 -21.89 -24.87
N SER A 114 -14.06 -20.87 -25.69
CA SER A 114 -14.54 -19.49 -25.51
C SER A 114 -16.07 -19.36 -25.46
N THR A 115 -16.82 -20.16 -26.21
CA THR A 115 -18.29 -20.16 -26.18
C THR A 115 -18.83 -20.65 -24.85
N LYS A 116 -18.27 -21.75 -24.31
CA LYS A 116 -18.63 -22.27 -22.99
C LYS A 116 -18.10 -21.40 -21.85
N GLN A 117 -16.95 -20.74 -22.04
CA GLN A 117 -16.40 -19.80 -21.07
C GLN A 117 -17.32 -18.59 -20.87
N LYS A 118 -17.96 -18.11 -21.95
CA LYS A 118 -18.90 -16.99 -21.89
C LYS A 118 -20.13 -17.29 -21.02
N THR A 119 -20.51 -18.55 -20.83
CA THR A 119 -21.64 -18.89 -19.94
C THR A 119 -21.29 -18.71 -18.47
N LEU A 120 -20.01 -18.81 -18.08
CA LEU A 120 -19.57 -18.63 -16.68
C LEU A 120 -19.79 -17.19 -16.18
N ARG A 121 -19.56 -16.20 -17.04
CA ARG A 121 -19.52 -14.78 -16.63
C ARG A 121 -20.86 -14.28 -16.08
N PRO A 122 -22.02 -14.47 -16.75
CA PRO A 122 -23.31 -14.07 -16.19
C PRO A 122 -23.60 -14.69 -14.82
N HIS A 123 -23.24 -15.96 -14.59
CA HIS A 123 -23.41 -16.58 -13.28
C HIS A 123 -22.58 -15.90 -12.19
N LEU A 124 -21.30 -15.62 -12.46
CA LEU A 124 -20.43 -14.95 -11.49
C LEU A 124 -20.84 -13.49 -11.26
N THR A 125 -21.30 -12.79 -12.29
CA THR A 125 -21.83 -11.41 -12.15
C THR A 125 -23.10 -11.41 -11.30
N ASN A 126 -24.01 -12.35 -11.49
CA ASN A 126 -25.20 -12.49 -10.65
C ASN A 126 -24.84 -12.83 -9.20
N LEU A 127 -23.85 -13.71 -8.98
CA LEU A 127 -23.34 -13.98 -7.64
C LEU A 127 -22.79 -12.70 -7.00
N ALA A 128 -21.97 -11.92 -7.73
CA ALA A 128 -21.38 -10.68 -7.23
C ALA A 128 -22.43 -9.69 -6.71
N LEU A 129 -23.60 -9.60 -7.33
CA LEU A 129 -24.72 -8.75 -6.88
C LEU A 129 -25.31 -9.17 -5.53
N SER A 130 -25.19 -10.45 -5.17
CA SER A 130 -25.74 -11.03 -3.93
C SER A 130 -24.72 -11.14 -2.79
N VAL A 131 -23.43 -10.99 -3.09
CA VAL A 131 -22.33 -11.17 -2.14
C VAL A 131 -22.20 -9.95 -1.23
N ALA A 132 -22.35 -10.17 0.07
CA ALA A 132 -22.18 -9.16 1.12
C ALA A 132 -21.12 -9.54 2.17
N LYS A 133 -20.24 -10.50 1.84
CA LYS A 133 -19.17 -11.03 2.71
C LYS A 133 -17.82 -10.98 1.98
N PRO A 134 -16.68 -11.01 2.72
CA PRO A 134 -15.36 -11.24 2.12
C PRO A 134 -15.42 -12.41 1.13
N TRP A 135 -15.08 -12.16 -0.13
CA TRP A 135 -15.24 -13.14 -1.20
C TRP A 135 -13.96 -13.29 -2.02
N LEU A 136 -13.55 -14.54 -2.21
CA LEU A 136 -12.36 -14.95 -2.94
C LEU A 136 -12.72 -15.94 -4.04
N LEU A 137 -12.36 -15.63 -5.28
CA LEU A 137 -12.37 -16.57 -6.39
C LEU A 137 -10.96 -17.12 -6.57
N MET A 138 -10.81 -18.41 -6.81
CA MET A 138 -9.50 -19.05 -7.03
C MET A 138 -9.60 -20.15 -8.08
N GLY A 139 -8.57 -20.29 -8.91
CA GLY A 139 -8.46 -21.41 -9.85
C GLY A 139 -8.07 -20.98 -11.24
N ASP A 140 -8.45 -21.80 -12.22
CA ASP A 140 -8.08 -21.63 -13.62
C ASP A 140 -9.17 -20.87 -14.37
N PHE A 141 -8.85 -19.65 -14.80
CA PHE A 141 -9.77 -18.79 -15.54
C PHE A 141 -9.64 -18.97 -17.05
N ASN A 142 -8.63 -19.70 -17.54
CA ASN A 142 -8.32 -19.81 -18.97
C ASN A 142 -8.31 -18.44 -19.69
N ALA A 143 -7.84 -17.39 -19.01
CA ALA A 143 -7.81 -16.01 -19.49
C ALA A 143 -6.64 -15.21 -18.90
N THR A 144 -6.08 -14.31 -19.69
CA THR A 144 -4.98 -13.40 -19.30
C THR A 144 -5.48 -11.96 -19.19
N LEU A 145 -4.93 -11.18 -18.27
CA LEU A 145 -5.25 -9.75 -18.14
C LEU A 145 -4.44 -8.86 -19.07
N ASP A 146 -3.27 -9.31 -19.51
CA ASP A 146 -2.42 -8.56 -20.42
C ASP A 146 -1.76 -9.51 -21.43
N VAL A 147 -1.32 -8.96 -22.55
CA VAL A 147 -0.52 -9.70 -23.55
C VAL A 147 0.82 -10.11 -22.95
N SER A 148 1.38 -9.32 -22.03
CA SER A 148 2.62 -9.64 -21.30
C SER A 148 2.50 -10.88 -20.41
N GLU A 149 1.28 -11.32 -20.07
CA GLU A 149 1.03 -12.57 -19.34
C GLU A 149 1.14 -13.82 -20.24
N THR A 150 1.60 -13.66 -21.49
CA THR A 150 1.86 -14.76 -22.44
C THR A 150 3.27 -14.69 -23.01
N LYS A 151 3.88 -15.85 -23.29
CA LYS A 151 5.18 -15.96 -23.97
C LYS A 151 5.18 -17.13 -24.94
N GLY A 152 5.70 -16.93 -26.15
CA GLY A 152 5.81 -17.99 -27.16
C GLY A 152 4.47 -18.44 -27.77
N GLY A 153 3.43 -17.60 -27.67
CA GLY A 153 2.11 -17.83 -28.26
C GLY A 153 1.44 -16.51 -28.66
N LYS A 154 0.29 -16.57 -29.34
CA LYS A 154 -0.50 -15.38 -29.71
C LYS A 154 -1.40 -14.96 -28.55
N GLY A 155 -1.01 -13.91 -27.82
CA GLY A 155 -1.91 -13.21 -26.89
C GLY A 155 -2.98 -12.41 -27.66
N SER A 156 -4.14 -12.20 -27.04
CA SER A 156 -5.24 -11.41 -27.63
C SER A 156 -5.61 -10.24 -26.73
N THR A 157 -5.35 -9.02 -27.21
CA THR A 157 -5.70 -7.78 -26.50
C THR A 157 -7.20 -7.66 -26.24
N GLN A 158 -8.05 -8.16 -27.14
CA GLN A 158 -9.50 -8.12 -26.94
C GLN A 158 -9.94 -9.09 -25.85
N ALA A 159 -9.45 -10.33 -25.86
CA ALA A 159 -9.79 -11.31 -24.83
C ALA A 159 -9.33 -10.86 -23.44
N SER A 160 -8.17 -10.20 -23.37
CA SER A 160 -7.67 -9.61 -22.13
C SER A 160 -8.54 -8.45 -21.64
N ARG A 161 -8.97 -7.55 -22.54
CA ARG A 161 -9.93 -6.48 -22.20
C ARG A 161 -11.26 -7.04 -21.71
N ASP A 162 -11.83 -8.00 -22.42
CA ASP A 162 -13.09 -8.65 -22.03
C ASP A 162 -13.00 -9.28 -20.62
N PHE A 163 -11.81 -9.78 -20.24
CA PHE A 163 -11.60 -10.34 -18.92
C PHE A 163 -11.37 -9.26 -17.85
N GLN A 164 -10.66 -8.18 -18.16
CA GLN A 164 -10.56 -6.99 -17.29
C GLN A 164 -11.94 -6.39 -17.00
N ASP A 165 -12.79 -6.26 -18.03
CA ASP A 165 -14.15 -5.72 -17.91
C ASP A 165 -15.03 -6.61 -17.03
N PHE A 166 -14.89 -7.95 -17.15
CA PHE A 166 -15.57 -8.89 -16.27
C PHE A 166 -15.15 -8.74 -14.80
N ILE A 167 -13.84 -8.67 -14.53
CA ILE A 167 -13.31 -8.46 -13.19
C ILE A 167 -13.85 -7.15 -12.61
N PHE A 168 -13.83 -6.09 -13.42
CA PHE A 168 -14.31 -4.77 -13.04
C PHE A 168 -15.81 -4.77 -12.73
N ALA A 169 -16.64 -5.35 -13.60
CA ALA A 169 -18.08 -5.44 -13.43
C ALA A 169 -18.50 -6.21 -12.16
N CYS A 170 -17.68 -7.18 -11.73
CA CYS A 170 -17.93 -7.94 -10.51
C CYS A 170 -17.35 -7.28 -9.24
N GLY A 171 -16.72 -6.11 -9.35
CA GLY A 171 -16.04 -5.45 -8.23
C GLY A 171 -14.86 -6.26 -7.67
N LEU A 172 -14.21 -7.06 -8.52
CA LEU A 172 -13.11 -7.95 -8.16
C LEU A 172 -11.75 -7.33 -8.44
N ARG A 173 -10.72 -7.87 -7.79
CA ARG A 173 -9.33 -7.47 -7.97
C ARG A 173 -8.42 -8.70 -7.95
N ASP A 174 -7.44 -8.74 -8.84
CA ASP A 174 -6.36 -9.74 -8.79
C ASP A 174 -5.48 -9.49 -7.56
N LEU A 175 -5.31 -10.51 -6.71
CA LEU A 175 -4.47 -10.45 -5.51
C LEU A 175 -2.97 -10.28 -5.84
N GLY A 176 -2.57 -10.50 -7.09
CA GLY A 176 -1.17 -10.63 -7.49
C GLY A 176 -0.57 -11.93 -7.00
N PHE A 177 0.76 -12.06 -7.08
CA PHE A 177 1.44 -13.29 -6.69
C PHE A 177 2.92 -13.07 -6.29
N GLN A 178 3.56 -14.14 -5.83
CA GLN A 178 5.00 -14.33 -5.63
C GLN A 178 5.45 -15.56 -6.40
N GLY A 179 6.67 -15.62 -6.90
CA GLY A 179 7.21 -16.80 -7.60
C GLY A 179 7.23 -16.64 -9.12
N LEU A 180 6.99 -17.73 -9.85
CA LEU A 180 7.10 -17.78 -11.31
C LEU A 180 6.02 -16.94 -12.00
N ASP A 181 6.35 -16.21 -13.07
CA ASP A 181 5.39 -15.33 -13.77
C ASP A 181 4.23 -16.09 -14.43
N PHE A 182 4.51 -17.28 -14.94
CA PHE A 182 3.54 -18.08 -15.71
C PHE A 182 3.07 -19.28 -14.90
N THR A 183 1.76 -19.49 -14.89
CA THR A 183 1.16 -20.62 -14.17
C THR A 183 1.02 -21.84 -15.07
N TRP A 184 0.84 -21.64 -16.38
CA TRP A 184 0.67 -22.68 -17.38
C TRP A 184 1.81 -22.67 -18.40
N SER A 185 2.22 -23.85 -18.89
CA SER A 185 3.05 -23.93 -20.09
C SER A 185 2.96 -25.27 -20.81
N ARG A 186 3.06 -25.24 -22.13
CA ARG A 186 3.19 -26.42 -22.98
C ARG A 186 4.23 -26.17 -24.05
N GLY A 187 5.32 -26.95 -24.03
CA GLY A 187 6.46 -26.74 -24.94
C GLY A 187 7.10 -25.38 -24.72
N MET A 188 7.13 -24.55 -25.76
CA MET A 188 7.69 -23.19 -25.72
C MET A 188 6.66 -22.10 -25.43
N THR A 189 5.39 -22.46 -25.20
CA THR A 189 4.30 -21.52 -24.92
C THR A 189 3.99 -21.48 -23.42
N TYR A 190 3.88 -20.27 -22.87
CA TYR A 190 3.64 -20.00 -21.46
C TYR A 190 2.50 -18.98 -21.32
N ALA A 191 1.69 -19.13 -20.26
CA ALA A 191 0.64 -18.17 -19.92
C ALA A 191 0.36 -18.14 -18.42
N ARG A 192 -0.14 -17.02 -17.90
CA ARG A 192 -0.73 -16.93 -16.54
C ARG A 192 -2.26 -17.08 -16.63
N LEU A 193 -2.75 -18.30 -16.42
CA LEU A 193 -4.16 -18.66 -16.54
C LEU A 193 -4.85 -18.81 -15.16
N ASP A 194 -4.07 -19.23 -14.17
CA ASP A 194 -4.53 -19.46 -12.80
C ASP A 194 -4.35 -18.18 -11.98
N ARG A 195 -5.37 -17.81 -11.21
CA ARG A 195 -5.31 -16.62 -10.34
C ARG A 195 -6.23 -16.72 -9.14
N MET A 196 -6.03 -15.80 -8.21
CA MET A 196 -6.94 -15.56 -7.10
C MET A 196 -7.43 -14.11 -7.14
N LEU A 197 -8.75 -13.94 -7.21
CA LEU A 197 -9.42 -12.64 -7.29
C LEU A 197 -10.24 -12.40 -6.04
N CYS A 198 -10.28 -11.19 -5.52
CA CYS A 198 -11.04 -10.88 -4.31
C CYS A 198 -11.90 -9.63 -4.47
N ASN A 199 -12.99 -9.54 -3.70
CA ASN A 199 -13.78 -8.32 -3.60
C ASN A 199 -13.20 -7.34 -2.55
N GLU A 200 -13.74 -6.13 -2.48
CA GLU A 200 -13.33 -5.10 -1.52
C GLU A 200 -13.35 -5.60 -0.06
N GLN A 201 -14.43 -6.29 0.33
CA GLN A 201 -14.61 -6.80 1.69
C GLN A 201 -13.51 -7.78 2.08
N TRP A 202 -12.98 -8.56 1.13
CA TRP A 202 -11.83 -9.42 1.41
C TRP A 202 -10.59 -8.62 1.78
N ASP A 203 -10.29 -7.55 1.05
CA ASP A 203 -9.11 -6.73 1.31
C ASP A 203 -9.19 -5.99 2.65
N GLU A 204 -10.40 -5.57 3.04
CA GLU A 204 -10.64 -4.91 4.32
C GLU A 204 -10.40 -5.86 5.51
N TYR A 205 -10.91 -7.09 5.43
CA TYR A 205 -10.81 -8.07 6.50
C TYR A 205 -9.46 -8.80 6.51
N PHE A 206 -8.85 -9.00 5.33
CA PHE A 206 -7.63 -9.78 5.14
C PHE A 206 -6.55 -9.01 4.36
N PRO A 207 -6.13 -7.82 4.82
CA PRO A 207 -5.22 -6.93 4.09
C PRO A 207 -3.79 -7.48 3.91
N GLU A 208 -3.46 -8.56 4.61
CA GLU A 208 -2.15 -9.23 4.59
C GLU A 208 -2.17 -10.51 3.75
N THR A 209 -3.23 -10.74 2.98
CA THR A 209 -3.33 -11.88 2.07
C THR A 209 -2.15 -11.90 1.10
N CYS A 210 -1.55 -13.08 0.95
CA CYS A 210 -0.48 -13.35 -0.01
C CYS A 210 -0.84 -14.56 -0.87
N VAL A 211 -0.47 -14.50 -2.15
CA VAL A 211 -0.56 -15.63 -3.08
C VAL A 211 0.85 -15.97 -3.56
N THR A 212 1.21 -17.25 -3.52
CA THR A 212 2.50 -17.76 -3.99
C THR A 212 2.26 -18.80 -5.08
N HIS A 213 2.90 -18.58 -6.23
CA HIS A 213 3.04 -19.52 -7.32
C HIS A 213 4.11 -20.54 -6.94
N LEU A 214 3.71 -21.78 -6.70
CA LEU A 214 4.64 -22.86 -6.38
C LEU A 214 5.38 -23.34 -7.65
N PHE A 215 6.40 -24.17 -7.47
CA PHE A 215 7.13 -24.74 -8.60
C PHE A 215 6.31 -25.85 -9.28
N ARG A 216 6.50 -26.04 -10.59
CA ARG A 216 5.83 -27.10 -11.36
C ARG A 216 6.45 -28.47 -11.10
N MET A 217 5.63 -29.46 -10.74
CA MET A 217 6.07 -30.87 -10.67
C MET A 217 5.45 -31.79 -11.73
N ARG A 218 4.11 -31.76 -11.90
CA ARG A 218 3.41 -32.85 -12.62
C ARG A 218 2.19 -32.45 -13.46
N SER A 219 1.81 -31.18 -13.46
CA SER A 219 0.79 -30.62 -14.33
C SER A 219 1.46 -29.58 -15.24
N ASP A 220 0.87 -29.25 -16.38
CA ASP A 220 1.27 -28.07 -17.15
C ASP A 220 0.92 -26.77 -16.38
N HIS A 221 0.04 -26.84 -15.38
CA HIS A 221 -0.22 -25.80 -14.39
C HIS A 221 0.60 -25.95 -13.09
N ILE A 222 0.87 -24.83 -12.43
CA ILE A 222 1.45 -24.79 -11.08
C ILE A 222 0.36 -24.57 -10.01
N PRO A 223 0.54 -25.10 -8.79
CA PRO A 223 -0.36 -24.79 -7.69
C PRO A 223 -0.21 -23.33 -7.22
N LEU A 224 -1.32 -22.75 -6.82
CA LEU A 224 -1.39 -21.45 -6.16
C LEU A 224 -1.63 -21.65 -4.66
N LEU A 225 -0.79 -21.05 -3.82
CA LEU A 225 -0.91 -21.06 -2.36
C LEU A 225 -1.36 -19.69 -1.85
N LEU A 226 -2.54 -19.62 -1.26
CA LEU A 226 -3.03 -18.49 -0.48
C LEU A 226 -2.54 -18.61 0.97
N GLN A 227 -2.11 -17.49 1.54
CA GLN A 227 -1.88 -17.36 2.97
C GLN A 227 -2.60 -16.10 3.49
N VAL A 228 -3.51 -16.30 4.42
CA VAL A 228 -4.28 -15.26 5.10
C VAL A 228 -3.80 -15.21 6.55
N GLY A 229 -3.39 -14.04 7.03
CA GLY A 229 -2.90 -13.86 8.40
C GLY A 229 -1.44 -14.26 8.61
N HIS A 230 -0.70 -13.30 9.16
CA HIS A 230 0.67 -13.32 9.66
C HIS A 230 1.64 -14.42 9.17
N VAL A 231 2.58 -13.99 8.33
CA VAL A 231 4.02 -14.18 8.63
C VAL A 231 4.30 -13.32 9.87
N ARG A 232 4.42 -13.92 11.05
CA ARG A 232 5.02 -13.26 12.23
C ARG A 232 6.50 -13.62 12.24
N GLN A 233 7.35 -12.66 11.92
CA GLN A 233 8.40 -12.31 12.87
C GLN A 233 7.99 -11.00 13.54
N ALA A 234 8.42 -10.83 14.79
CA ALA A 234 7.81 -9.93 15.76
C ALA A 234 7.95 -8.43 15.42
N SER A 235 6.95 -7.68 15.90
CA SER A 235 6.98 -6.23 16.19
C SER A 235 7.31 -5.27 15.04
N ASN A 236 6.25 -4.81 14.38
CA ASN A 236 6.09 -3.37 14.22
C ASN A 236 4.68 -3.02 14.68
N SER A 237 4.56 -2.37 15.85
CA SER A 237 3.30 -1.74 16.25
C SER A 237 2.80 -0.95 15.05
N ARG A 238 1.54 -1.16 14.64
CA ARG A 238 0.94 -0.24 13.67
C ARG A 238 1.01 1.14 14.29
N HIS A 239 1.89 1.97 13.75
CA HIS A 239 2.05 3.34 14.21
C HIS A 239 0.73 4.06 13.98
N PHE A 240 0.30 4.82 14.98
CA PHE A 240 -0.87 5.68 14.90
C PHE A 240 -0.86 6.48 13.59
N ARG A 241 -2.04 6.71 13.00
CA ARG A 241 -2.19 7.62 11.86
C ARG A 241 -3.45 8.44 12.02
N TYR A 242 -3.27 9.75 12.05
CA TYR A 242 -4.38 10.68 12.06
C TYR A 242 -5.21 10.56 10.79
N PHE A 243 -6.53 10.43 10.94
CA PHE A 243 -7.46 10.46 9.83
C PHE A 243 -8.13 11.84 9.77
N THR A 244 -7.97 12.54 8.64
CA THR A 244 -8.44 13.92 8.47
C THR A 244 -9.96 14.04 8.55
N GLY A 245 -10.69 12.99 8.16
CA GLY A 245 -12.15 12.96 8.25
C GLY A 245 -12.69 12.93 9.68
N TRP A 246 -11.87 12.68 10.71
CA TRP A 246 -12.30 12.80 12.10
C TRP A 246 -12.82 14.21 12.43
N GLN A 247 -12.30 15.25 11.78
CA GLN A 247 -12.74 16.65 11.96
C GLN A 247 -14.20 16.89 11.57
N ARG A 248 -14.80 15.98 10.80
CA ARG A 248 -16.21 16.05 10.42
C ARG A 248 -17.14 15.45 11.48
N HIS A 249 -16.57 14.80 12.51
CA HIS A 249 -17.35 14.22 13.58
C HIS A 249 -17.73 15.28 14.62
N VAL A 250 -19.00 15.30 15.04
CA VAL A 250 -19.54 16.31 15.95
C VAL A 250 -18.78 16.40 17.29
N ASP A 251 -18.34 15.26 17.82
CA ASP A 251 -17.59 15.19 19.08
C ASP A 251 -16.07 15.43 18.94
N PHE A 252 -15.56 15.74 17.74
CA PHE A 252 -14.12 15.83 17.52
C PHE A 252 -13.47 16.96 18.32
N ASP A 253 -14.08 18.15 18.32
CA ASP A 253 -13.53 19.31 19.03
C ASP A 253 -13.53 19.09 20.55
N ARG A 254 -14.58 18.42 21.07
CA ARG A 254 -14.62 17.99 22.47
C ARG A 254 -13.51 16.97 22.78
N MET A 255 -13.36 15.96 21.92
CA MET A 255 -12.29 14.96 22.07
C MET A 255 -10.90 15.61 22.07
N MET A 256 -10.68 16.61 21.21
CA MET A 256 -9.46 17.40 21.19
C MET A 256 -9.22 18.13 22.51
N ALA A 257 -10.21 18.89 22.99
CA ALA A 257 -10.10 19.67 24.23
C ALA A 257 -9.89 18.78 25.47
N ASP A 258 -10.60 17.66 25.56
CA ASP A 258 -10.54 16.76 26.71
C ASP A 258 -9.19 16.02 26.79
N ASN A 259 -8.55 15.72 25.65
CA ASN A 259 -7.38 14.85 25.56
C ASN A 259 -6.06 15.57 25.23
N TRP A 260 -6.10 16.85 24.81
CA TRP A 260 -4.90 17.67 24.63
C TRP A 260 -4.61 18.49 25.88
N GLN A 261 -4.04 17.84 26.90
CA GLN A 261 -3.67 18.49 28.16
C GLN A 261 -2.16 18.57 28.27
N PHE A 262 -1.57 19.75 28.11
CA PHE A 262 -0.12 19.91 28.14
C PHE A 262 0.50 19.56 29.50
N SER A 263 1.56 18.75 29.50
CA SER A 263 2.31 18.33 30.70
C SER A 263 3.81 18.58 30.57
N ASP A 264 4.20 19.83 30.28
CA ASP A 264 5.59 20.33 30.13
C ASP A 264 6.42 19.78 28.95
N SER A 265 6.07 18.60 28.45
CA SER A 265 6.67 17.90 27.32
C SER A 265 5.66 17.81 26.19
N LEU A 266 6.05 18.34 25.02
CA LEU A 266 5.16 18.31 23.85
C LEU A 266 5.07 16.89 23.30
N SER A 267 6.17 16.13 23.32
CA SER A 267 6.17 14.72 22.96
C SER A 267 5.19 13.92 23.81
N ASP A 268 5.21 14.09 25.13
CA ASP A 268 4.36 13.29 26.02
C ASP A 268 2.88 13.66 25.86
N THR A 269 2.61 14.95 25.60
CA THR A 269 1.28 15.44 25.26
C THR A 269 0.79 14.81 23.95
N ILE A 270 1.61 14.80 22.89
CA ILE A 270 1.31 14.13 21.61
C ILE A 270 1.10 12.63 21.81
N HIS A 271 1.93 11.97 22.61
CA HIS A 271 1.82 10.53 22.86
C HIS A 271 0.51 10.19 23.58
N ARG A 272 0.14 10.94 24.63
CA ARG A 272 -1.14 10.74 25.34
C ARG A 272 -2.34 11.01 24.42
N PHE A 273 -2.28 12.08 23.63
CA PHE A 273 -3.32 12.40 22.67
C PHE A 273 -3.49 11.30 21.62
N THR A 274 -2.40 10.81 21.01
CA THR A 274 -2.49 9.77 19.96
C THR A 274 -3.02 8.45 20.52
N ALA A 275 -2.65 8.09 21.75
CA ALA A 275 -3.21 6.92 22.45
C ALA A 275 -4.73 7.08 22.70
N ALA A 276 -5.17 8.24 23.18
CA ALA A 276 -6.59 8.52 23.37
C ALA A 276 -7.38 8.54 22.06
N ALA A 277 -6.80 9.12 21.00
CA ALA A 277 -7.41 9.18 19.68
C ALA A 277 -7.56 7.78 19.04
N ASP A 278 -6.62 6.84 19.27
CA ASP A 278 -6.77 5.45 18.83
C ASP A 278 -7.95 4.74 19.53
N VAL A 279 -8.12 4.97 20.83
CA VAL A 279 -9.27 4.45 21.59
C VAL A 279 -10.57 5.09 21.09
N TRP A 280 -10.59 6.40 20.90
CA TRP A 280 -11.76 7.11 20.37
C TRP A 280 -12.13 6.64 18.96
N ASN A 281 -11.13 6.38 18.10
CA ASN A 281 -11.35 5.87 16.76
C ASN A 281 -12.05 4.50 16.77
N THR A 282 -11.75 3.65 17.75
CA THR A 282 -12.36 2.31 17.85
C THR A 282 -13.71 2.31 18.57
N THR A 283 -13.91 3.19 19.56
CA THR A 283 -15.08 3.19 20.45
C THR A 283 -16.18 4.18 20.04
N VAL A 284 -15.82 5.34 19.48
CA VAL A 284 -16.76 6.42 19.13
C VAL A 284 -16.86 6.59 17.61
N PHE A 285 -15.73 6.82 16.94
CA PHE A 285 -15.72 7.02 15.49
C PHE A 285 -16.09 5.74 14.74
N GLY A 286 -15.53 4.61 15.15
CA GLY A 286 -15.84 3.29 14.63
C GLY A 286 -15.47 3.09 13.16
N TYR A 287 -15.88 1.95 12.61
CA TYR A 287 -15.60 1.60 11.22
C TYR A 287 -16.65 2.19 10.27
N ILE A 288 -16.20 3.10 9.40
CA ILE A 288 -17.02 3.85 8.42
C ILE A 288 -17.90 2.91 7.59
N GLY A 289 -17.35 1.80 7.10
CA GLY A 289 -18.12 0.85 6.29
C GLY A 289 -19.28 0.18 7.04
N ALA A 290 -19.15 -0.07 8.34
CA ALA A 290 -20.24 -0.60 9.15
C ALA A 290 -21.34 0.46 9.38
N LYS A 291 -20.94 1.71 9.68
CA LYS A 291 -21.87 2.84 9.82
C LYS A 291 -22.65 3.06 8.51
N LYS A 292 -21.96 3.11 7.37
CA LYS A 292 -22.55 3.21 6.03
C LYS A 292 -23.57 2.10 5.76
N ARG A 293 -23.22 0.84 6.02
CA ARG A 293 -24.15 -0.30 5.84
C ARG A 293 -25.39 -0.19 6.73
N SER A 294 -25.21 0.22 7.99
CA SER A 294 -26.31 0.40 8.94
C SER A 294 -27.28 1.50 8.48
N ILE A 295 -26.76 2.68 8.11
CA ILE A 295 -27.57 3.82 7.63
C ILE A 295 -28.29 3.45 6.33
N MET A 296 -27.60 2.83 5.36
CA MET A 296 -28.24 2.37 4.12
C MET A 296 -29.36 1.35 4.37
N ALA A 297 -29.19 0.44 5.33
CA ALA A 297 -30.23 -0.51 5.70
C ALA A 297 -31.44 0.18 6.35
N ARG A 298 -31.21 1.13 7.26
CA ARG A 298 -32.27 1.95 7.89
C ARG A 298 -33.01 2.81 6.86
N LEU A 299 -32.28 3.45 5.95
CA LEU A 299 -32.84 4.28 4.87
C LEU A 299 -33.74 3.46 3.94
N ARG A 300 -33.28 2.28 3.51
CA ARG A 300 -34.10 1.33 2.73
C ARG A 300 -35.36 0.90 3.48
N GLY A 301 -35.25 0.66 4.78
CA GLY A 301 -36.40 0.33 5.64
C GLY A 301 -37.42 1.45 5.71
N ALA A 302 -36.97 2.69 5.94
CA ALA A 302 -37.82 3.88 5.99
C ALA A 302 -38.54 4.13 4.65
N GLN A 303 -37.83 4.02 3.53
CA GLN A 303 -38.38 4.19 2.18
C GLN A 303 -39.45 3.12 1.85
N LYS A 304 -39.17 1.85 2.15
CA LYS A 304 -40.17 0.77 1.98
C LYS A 304 -41.42 0.97 2.84
N ALA A 305 -41.27 1.56 4.02
CA ALA A 305 -42.40 1.87 4.89
C ALA A 305 -43.23 3.05 4.34
N LEU A 306 -42.56 4.07 3.78
CA LEU A 306 -43.20 5.22 3.13
C LEU A 306 -44.01 4.85 1.88
N GLU A 307 -43.54 3.86 1.10
CA GLU A 307 -44.27 3.32 -0.05
C GLU A 307 -45.62 2.70 0.34
N ARG A 308 -45.72 2.16 1.57
CA ARG A 308 -46.94 1.51 2.07
C ARG A 308 -47.86 2.47 2.80
N LYS A 309 -47.30 3.46 3.50
CA LYS A 309 -48.05 4.42 4.30
C LYS A 309 -47.29 5.74 4.42
N HIS A 310 -47.95 6.83 4.02
CA HIS A 310 -47.43 8.17 4.23
C HIS A 310 -47.41 8.51 5.73
N SER A 311 -46.25 8.95 6.23
CA SER A 311 -46.04 9.32 7.63
C SER A 311 -45.03 10.44 7.75
N GLY A 312 -45.41 11.56 8.37
CA GLY A 312 -44.51 12.71 8.56
C GLY A 312 -43.24 12.35 9.35
N PHE A 313 -43.34 11.44 10.32
CA PHE A 313 -42.17 10.93 11.04
C PHE A 313 -41.19 10.20 10.12
N LEU A 314 -41.70 9.35 9.21
CA LEU A 314 -40.84 8.60 8.29
C LEU A 314 -40.19 9.50 7.24
N ILE A 315 -40.87 10.57 6.82
CA ILE A 315 -40.30 11.59 5.92
C ILE A 315 -39.13 12.31 6.61
N SER A 316 -39.31 12.74 7.87
CA SER A 316 -38.24 13.36 8.65
C SER A 316 -37.07 12.39 8.85
N LEU A 317 -37.36 11.14 9.24
CA LEU A 317 -36.33 10.12 9.43
C LEU A 317 -35.56 9.83 8.13
N GLU A 318 -36.24 9.78 6.98
CA GLU A 318 -35.58 9.62 5.68
C GLU A 318 -34.64 10.79 5.39
N HIS A 319 -35.10 12.03 5.62
CA HIS A 319 -34.27 13.22 5.44
C HIS A 319 -33.01 13.17 6.33
N ASP A 320 -33.17 12.88 7.61
CA ASP A 320 -32.05 12.79 8.57
C ASP A 320 -31.06 11.69 8.18
N LEU A 321 -31.54 10.51 7.77
CA LEU A 321 -30.70 9.40 7.31
C LEU A 321 -29.95 9.73 6.01
N ARG A 322 -30.53 10.53 5.12
CA ARG A 322 -29.85 10.98 3.89
C ARG A 322 -28.71 11.94 4.22
N LEU A 323 -28.92 12.89 5.13
CA LEU A 323 -27.87 13.80 5.60
C LEU A 323 -26.74 13.04 6.33
N GLU A 324 -27.10 12.07 7.16
CA GLU A 324 -26.13 11.20 7.85
C GLU A 324 -25.31 10.37 6.84
N LEU A 325 -25.97 9.83 5.81
CA LEU A 325 -25.29 9.08 4.75
C LEU A 325 -24.32 9.94 3.95
N GLU A 326 -24.71 11.18 3.60
CA GLU A 326 -23.84 12.12 2.89
C GLU A 326 -22.56 12.42 3.69
N SER A 327 -22.70 12.69 4.99
CA SER A 327 -21.54 12.89 5.88
C SER A 327 -20.61 11.67 5.93
N ILE A 328 -21.17 10.46 5.98
CA ILE A 328 -20.38 9.21 5.99
C ILE A 328 -19.67 8.97 4.65
N LEU A 329 -20.31 9.29 3.53
CA LEU A 329 -19.70 9.18 2.19
C LEU A 329 -18.54 10.17 2.02
N ASP A 330 -18.70 11.41 2.50
CA ASP A 330 -17.64 12.42 2.52
C ASP A 330 -16.42 11.94 3.34
N GLN A 331 -16.67 11.33 4.51
CA GLN A 331 -15.60 10.75 5.33
C GLN A 331 -14.90 9.59 4.62
N GLU A 332 -15.65 8.68 3.99
CA GLU A 332 -15.09 7.56 3.23
C GLU A 332 -14.21 8.05 2.07
N GLU A 333 -14.64 9.09 1.36
CA GLU A 333 -13.86 9.71 0.28
C GLU A 333 -12.54 10.29 0.80
N LEU A 334 -12.57 11.07 1.89
CA LEU A 334 -11.37 11.61 2.53
C LEU A 334 -10.38 10.50 2.95
N LEU A 335 -10.89 9.38 3.46
CA LEU A 335 -10.05 8.25 3.86
C LEU A 335 -9.28 7.68 2.67
N TRP A 336 -9.97 7.47 1.55
CA TRP A 336 -9.37 6.90 0.35
C TRP A 336 -8.47 7.89 -0.38
N GLN A 337 -8.81 9.17 -0.39
CA GLN A 337 -7.94 10.24 -0.87
C GLN A 337 -6.61 10.28 -0.08
N GLN A 338 -6.69 10.24 1.26
CA GLN A 338 -5.49 10.24 2.12
C GLN A 338 -4.63 8.97 1.93
N LYS A 339 -5.26 7.81 1.72
CA LYS A 339 -4.55 6.52 1.49
C LYS A 339 -3.90 6.45 0.11
N SER A 340 -4.58 6.91 -0.93
CA SER A 340 -4.09 6.86 -2.31
C SER A 340 -2.97 7.88 -2.58
N ARG A 341 -3.01 9.05 -1.90
CA ARG A 341 -2.13 10.21 -2.14
C ARG A 341 -2.18 10.70 -3.60
N SER A 342 -3.31 10.49 -4.29
CA SER A 342 -3.53 11.05 -5.61
C SER A 342 -3.99 12.51 -5.49
N GLU A 343 -3.36 13.41 -6.24
CA GLU A 343 -3.76 14.83 -6.33
C GLU A 343 -4.75 15.06 -7.50
N TRP A 344 -4.97 14.06 -8.36
CA TRP A 344 -5.78 14.19 -9.58
C TRP A 344 -7.27 13.94 -9.31
N ILE A 345 -8.07 15.02 -9.36
CA ILE A 345 -9.56 15.02 -9.31
C ILE A 345 -10.20 15.09 -10.71
N ASN A 346 -9.41 15.18 -11.79
CA ASN A 346 -9.94 15.47 -13.14
C ASN A 346 -10.66 14.30 -13.85
N SER A 347 -11.15 13.30 -13.13
CA SER A 347 -11.98 12.24 -13.74
C SER A 347 -13.08 11.80 -12.77
N CYS A 348 -14.21 12.51 -12.85
CA CYS A 348 -15.60 12.17 -12.53
C CYS A 348 -15.94 11.34 -11.27
N ASP A 349 -16.91 11.88 -10.52
CA ASP A 349 -17.84 11.29 -9.54
C ASP A 349 -17.32 10.19 -8.62
N ARG A 350 -17.06 10.57 -7.36
CA ARG A 350 -17.15 9.73 -6.14
C ARG A 350 -16.67 8.27 -6.29
N ASN A 351 -15.59 8.02 -7.03
CA ASN A 351 -15.14 6.66 -7.31
C ASN A 351 -14.09 6.19 -6.29
N THR A 352 -14.56 5.74 -5.12
CA THR A 352 -13.72 5.10 -4.09
C THR A 352 -12.89 3.94 -4.66
N THR A 353 -13.38 3.24 -5.68
CA THR A 353 -12.68 2.14 -6.38
C THR A 353 -11.37 2.59 -7.03
N TYR A 354 -11.32 3.79 -7.63
CA TYR A 354 -10.11 4.33 -8.23
C TYR A 354 -9.03 4.56 -7.16
N PHE A 355 -9.38 5.30 -6.10
CA PHE A 355 -8.46 5.57 -5.01
C PHE A 355 -8.02 4.28 -4.29
N HIS A 356 -8.94 3.32 -4.14
CA HIS A 356 -8.65 1.99 -3.60
C HIS A 356 -7.62 1.25 -4.46
N ARG A 357 -7.79 1.24 -5.79
CA ARG A 357 -6.86 0.62 -6.73
C ARG A 357 -5.48 1.27 -6.64
N MET A 358 -5.42 2.59 -6.63
CA MET A 358 -4.16 3.33 -6.51
C MET A 358 -3.45 3.06 -5.17
N ALA A 359 -4.19 3.07 -4.06
CA ALA A 359 -3.65 2.76 -2.73
C ALA A 359 -3.09 1.32 -2.67
N SER A 360 -3.81 0.37 -3.27
CA SER A 360 -3.42 -1.04 -3.32
C SER A 360 -2.19 -1.28 -4.21
N GLN A 361 -2.14 -0.69 -5.40
CA GLN A 361 -0.97 -0.74 -6.29
C GLN A 361 0.26 -0.14 -5.60
N ARG A 362 0.10 1.01 -4.93
CA ARG A 362 1.16 1.63 -4.14
C ARG A 362 1.64 0.73 -2.99
N LYS A 363 0.73 0.07 -2.28
CA LYS A 363 1.06 -0.90 -1.23
C LYS A 363 1.86 -2.08 -1.78
N ALA A 364 1.46 -2.62 -2.94
CA ALA A 364 2.15 -3.71 -3.59
C ALA A 364 3.57 -3.31 -4.03
N ARG A 365 3.71 -2.14 -4.70
CA ARG A 365 4.99 -1.62 -5.17
C ARG A 365 5.97 -1.30 -4.04
N ASN A 366 5.48 -0.80 -2.92
CA ASN A 366 6.33 -0.41 -1.79
C ASN A 366 6.68 -1.58 -0.86
N LYS A 367 6.09 -2.77 -1.05
CA LYS A 367 6.38 -3.93 -0.21
C LYS A 367 7.70 -4.57 -0.65
N ILE A 368 8.74 -4.40 0.15
CA ILE A 368 9.98 -5.17 0.01
C ILE A 368 9.69 -6.60 0.45
N ARG A 369 9.83 -7.56 -0.48
CA ARG A 369 9.56 -8.98 -0.23
C ARG A 369 10.83 -9.79 -0.07
N ALA A 370 11.78 -9.60 -0.98
CA ALA A 370 13.10 -10.21 -0.91
C ALA A 370 14.11 -9.29 -1.61
N LEU A 371 15.35 -9.32 -1.14
CA LEU A 371 16.48 -8.64 -1.77
C LEU A 371 17.67 -9.59 -1.84
N LYS A 372 18.57 -9.36 -2.79
CA LYS A 372 19.85 -10.05 -2.86
C LYS A 372 20.79 -9.50 -1.79
N LEU A 373 21.38 -10.39 -1.01
CA LEU A 373 22.48 -10.10 -0.09
C LEU A 373 23.81 -9.93 -0.86
N PRO A 374 24.86 -9.38 -0.22
CA PRO A 374 26.17 -9.20 -0.86
C PRO A 374 26.80 -10.50 -1.39
N ASN A 375 26.49 -11.65 -0.78
CA ASN A 375 26.94 -12.98 -1.22
C ASN A 375 26.17 -13.51 -2.46
N GLY A 376 25.23 -12.74 -3.01
CA GLY A 376 24.43 -13.09 -4.17
C GLY A 376 23.16 -13.91 -3.89
N SER A 377 22.92 -14.36 -2.66
CA SER A 377 21.72 -15.11 -2.31
C SER A 377 20.51 -14.20 -2.08
N TRP A 378 19.31 -14.69 -2.36
CA TRP A 378 18.07 -13.97 -2.04
C TRP A 378 17.70 -14.17 -0.57
N CYS A 379 17.33 -13.08 0.10
CA CYS A 379 16.85 -13.07 1.47
C CYS A 379 15.47 -12.41 1.54
N ASP A 380 14.53 -13.09 2.18
CA ASP A 380 13.17 -12.62 2.48
C ASP A 380 12.92 -12.48 4.00
N ASN A 381 13.94 -12.72 4.82
CA ASN A 381 13.85 -12.58 6.27
C ASN A 381 13.90 -11.09 6.67
N GLU A 382 12.82 -10.60 7.29
CA GLU A 382 12.67 -9.19 7.66
C GLU A 382 13.77 -8.70 8.62
N THR A 383 14.13 -9.49 9.63
CA THR A 383 15.17 -9.10 10.61
C THR A 383 16.53 -8.95 9.94
N THR A 384 16.90 -9.90 9.08
CA THR A 384 18.14 -9.84 8.30
C THR A 384 18.13 -8.66 7.34
N LEU A 385 17.02 -8.41 6.64
CA LEU A 385 16.87 -7.26 5.75
C LEU A 385 16.95 -5.93 6.50
N CYS A 386 16.37 -5.81 7.69
CA CYS A 386 16.46 -4.60 8.51
C CYS A 386 17.89 -4.32 8.96
N ASN A 387 18.61 -5.34 9.45
CA ASN A 387 20.00 -5.19 9.86
C ASN A 387 20.88 -4.79 8.68
N GLU A 388 20.65 -5.41 7.51
CA GLU A 388 21.45 -5.12 6.34
C GLU A 388 21.13 -3.75 5.72
N ALA A 389 19.88 -3.29 5.80
CA ALA A 389 19.53 -1.92 5.46
C ALA A 389 20.26 -0.92 6.37
N ALA A 390 20.27 -1.17 7.69
CA ALA A 390 20.94 -0.31 8.65
C ALA A 390 22.46 -0.26 8.41
N HIS A 391 23.07 -1.41 8.14
CA HIS A 391 24.49 -1.51 7.79
C HIS A 391 24.80 -0.76 6.50
N PHE A 392 24.05 -1.03 5.41
CA PHE A 392 24.25 -0.40 4.11
C PHE A 392 24.16 1.13 4.19
N PHE A 393 23.10 1.68 4.78
CA PHE A 393 22.91 3.13 4.85
C PHE A 393 23.81 3.82 5.89
N ARG A 394 24.22 3.12 6.96
CA ARG A 394 25.25 3.64 7.86
C ARG A 394 26.61 3.72 7.18
N ALA A 395 26.97 2.74 6.35
CA ALA A 395 28.19 2.80 5.56
C ALA A 395 28.11 3.88 4.46
N LEU A 396 26.94 4.09 3.87
CA LEU A 396 26.74 5.09 2.82
C LEU A 396 26.82 6.54 3.34
N TYR A 397 26.15 6.82 4.47
CA TYR A 397 26.02 8.17 5.04
C TYR A 397 26.90 8.43 6.28
N GLY A 398 27.63 7.41 6.74
CA GLY A 398 28.55 7.55 7.86
C GLY A 398 29.75 8.42 7.48
N ALA A 399 30.34 9.07 8.49
CA ALA A 399 31.57 9.82 8.29
C ALA A 399 32.70 8.89 7.82
N ASP A 400 33.41 9.29 6.78
CA ASP A 400 34.65 8.63 6.41
C ASP A 400 35.70 8.90 7.52
N PRO A 401 36.53 7.93 7.91
CA PRO A 401 37.47 8.07 9.02
C PRO A 401 38.66 8.99 8.73
N VAL A 402 38.70 9.64 7.55
CA VAL A 402 39.73 10.60 7.19
C VAL A 402 39.44 11.89 7.96
N PRO A 403 40.39 12.42 8.76
CA PRO A 403 40.22 13.72 9.39
C PRO A 403 39.95 14.75 8.29
N ASN A 404 38.99 15.66 8.51
CA ASN A 404 38.94 16.89 7.75
C ASN A 404 40.34 17.52 7.88
N SER A 405 41.14 17.45 6.82
CA SER A 405 42.28 18.35 6.72
C SER A 405 41.66 19.73 6.72
N ASP A 406 41.88 20.50 7.79
CA ASP A 406 41.51 21.91 7.81
C ASP A 406 42.21 22.57 6.63
N TYR A 407 41.50 22.67 5.52
CA TYR A 407 41.91 23.50 4.41
C TYR A 407 41.84 24.90 4.99
N ASN A 408 42.99 25.42 5.43
CA ASN A 408 43.17 26.80 5.93
C ASN A 408 42.95 27.79 4.78
N ILE A 409 41.72 27.85 4.29
CA ILE A 409 41.27 28.75 3.26
C ILE A 409 40.76 29.99 3.98
N THR A 410 41.69 30.87 4.34
CA THR A 410 41.36 32.16 4.96
C THR A 410 40.74 33.11 3.92
N CYS A 411 39.75 33.89 4.35
CA CYS A 411 39.17 35.01 3.59
C CYS A 411 38.39 34.69 2.29
N MET A 412 37.95 33.44 2.05
CA MET A 412 37.19 33.11 0.83
C MET A 412 35.67 33.35 0.90
N PHE A 413 35.08 33.44 2.10
CA PHE A 413 33.63 33.51 2.26
C PHE A 413 33.18 34.89 2.75
N PRO A 414 32.06 35.43 2.23
CA PRO A 414 31.49 36.68 2.72
C PRO A 414 31.13 36.57 4.20
N THR A 415 31.42 37.60 4.98
CA THR A 415 30.95 37.70 6.37
C THR A 415 29.55 38.27 6.41
N ILE A 416 28.73 37.74 7.33
CA ILE A 416 27.39 38.28 7.58
C ILE A 416 27.54 39.42 8.57
N ASP A 417 26.83 40.52 8.31
CA ASP A 417 26.76 41.65 9.22
C ASP A 417 26.31 41.19 10.64
N PRO A 418 26.99 41.61 11.72
CA PRO A 418 26.66 41.20 13.08
C PRO A 418 25.22 41.49 13.51
N LEU A 419 24.59 42.56 13.00
CA LEU A 419 23.19 42.88 13.28
C LEU A 419 22.27 41.84 12.64
N VAL A 420 22.54 41.48 11.39
CA VAL A 420 21.80 40.43 10.68
C VAL A 420 21.98 39.09 11.38
N MET A 421 23.20 38.76 11.82
CA MET A 421 23.45 37.57 12.64
C MET A 421 22.61 37.54 13.92
N GLY A 422 22.53 38.66 14.64
CA GLY A 422 21.65 38.81 15.80
C GLY A 422 20.20 38.49 15.46
N THR A 423 19.68 39.00 14.34
CA THR A 423 18.29 38.70 13.91
C THR A 423 18.05 37.22 13.61
N LEU A 424 19.03 36.52 13.03
CA LEU A 424 18.91 35.09 12.72
C LEU A 424 18.83 34.23 13.99
N CYS A 425 19.47 34.66 15.07
CA CYS A 425 19.54 33.96 16.35
C CYS A 425 18.39 34.29 17.32
N ASN A 426 17.55 35.29 17.03
CA ASN A 426 16.45 35.69 17.91
C ASN A 426 15.43 34.56 18.15
N VAL A 427 14.81 34.53 19.33
CA VAL A 427 13.70 33.60 19.59
C VAL A 427 12.52 33.92 18.66
N PRO A 428 11.97 32.94 17.91
CA PRO A 428 10.87 33.19 16.98
C PRO A 428 9.58 33.60 17.71
N THR A 429 8.83 34.52 17.11
CA THR A 429 7.52 34.92 17.65
C THR A 429 6.48 33.84 17.35
N SER A 430 5.40 33.78 18.14
CA SER A 430 4.28 32.85 17.87
C SER A 430 3.69 33.06 16.47
N GLN A 431 3.71 34.30 15.97
CA GLN A 431 3.28 34.64 14.62
C GLN A 431 4.21 34.05 13.55
N GLU A 432 5.53 34.18 13.72
CA GLU A 432 6.52 33.57 12.80
C GLU A 432 6.34 32.04 12.74
N ILE A 433 6.11 31.41 13.89
CA ILE A 433 5.89 29.96 13.99
C ILE A 433 4.61 29.57 13.24
N LEU A 434 3.50 30.29 13.45
CA LEU A 434 2.23 30.05 12.76
C LEU A 434 2.37 30.25 11.24
N GLU A 435 3.08 31.28 10.79
CA GLU A 435 3.33 31.51 9.36
C GLU A 435 4.20 30.41 8.74
N ALA A 436 5.20 29.91 9.47
CA ALA A 436 6.01 28.78 9.03
C ALA A 436 5.14 27.52 8.91
N LEU A 437 4.25 27.26 9.85
CA LEU A 437 3.31 26.13 9.83
C LEU A 437 2.30 26.25 8.67
N ARG A 438 1.70 27.42 8.45
CA ARG A 438 0.76 27.67 7.34
C ARG A 438 1.40 27.50 5.96
N ALA A 439 2.71 27.75 5.86
CA ALA A 439 3.47 27.54 4.63
C ALA A 439 3.81 26.04 4.36
N MET A 440 3.46 25.12 5.27
CA MET A 440 3.65 23.68 5.06
C MET A 440 2.47 23.09 4.29
N ALA A 441 2.76 22.17 3.36
CA ALA A 441 1.72 21.43 2.65
C ALA A 441 0.93 20.54 3.64
N PRO A 442 -0.41 20.64 3.72
CA PRO A 442 -1.20 20.06 4.82
C PRO A 442 -1.07 18.53 4.97
N ILE A 443 -1.18 17.79 3.86
CA ILE A 443 -1.31 16.32 3.84
C ILE A 443 -0.04 15.64 3.25
N LYS A 444 1.16 16.10 3.67
CA LYS A 444 2.41 15.36 3.40
C LYS A 444 2.67 14.28 4.47
N ALA A 445 3.62 13.37 4.21
CA ALA A 445 3.86 12.23 5.08
C ALA A 445 4.20 12.66 6.53
N PRO A 446 3.53 12.09 7.55
CA PRO A 446 3.75 12.43 8.95
C PRO A 446 4.97 11.68 9.51
N GLY A 447 5.35 11.97 10.75
CA GLY A 447 6.36 11.20 11.47
C GLY A 447 5.78 9.90 12.04
N LEU A 448 6.51 9.32 12.99
CA LEU A 448 6.05 8.15 13.76
C LEU A 448 4.82 8.45 14.64
N ASP A 449 4.63 9.73 14.98
CA ASP A 449 3.45 10.25 15.68
C ASP A 449 2.16 10.21 14.85
N GLY A 450 2.25 9.98 13.54
CA GLY A 450 1.09 9.91 12.65
C GLY A 450 0.34 11.22 12.42
N LEU A 451 0.82 12.36 12.94
CA LEU A 451 0.15 13.65 12.83
C LEU A 451 0.59 14.42 11.57
N HIS A 452 -0.37 14.86 10.78
CA HIS A 452 -0.16 15.65 9.58
C HIS A 452 0.01 17.15 9.90
N ALA A 453 0.59 17.94 9.00
CA ALA A 453 0.68 19.40 9.20
C ALA A 453 -0.72 20.03 9.30
N GLU A 454 -1.69 19.47 8.55
CA GLU A 454 -3.09 19.86 8.61
C GLU A 454 -3.69 19.79 10.03
N PHE A 455 -3.30 18.80 10.83
CA PHE A 455 -3.77 18.67 12.22
C PHE A 455 -3.41 19.93 13.01
N PHE A 456 -2.13 20.31 13.01
CA PHE A 456 -1.65 21.50 13.73
C PHE A 456 -2.22 22.79 13.13
N GLN A 457 -2.39 22.87 11.81
CA GLN A 457 -2.94 24.04 11.13
C GLN A 457 -4.40 24.31 11.53
N LYS A 458 -5.23 23.26 11.59
CA LYS A 458 -6.66 23.39 11.91
C LYS A 458 -6.94 23.45 13.41
N GLN A 459 -6.17 22.71 14.21
CA GLN A 459 -6.31 22.67 15.66
C GLN A 459 -5.42 23.67 16.40
N TRP A 460 -4.92 24.69 15.69
CA TRP A 460 -3.99 25.69 16.24
C TRP A 460 -4.53 26.40 17.48
N HIS A 461 -5.85 26.60 17.55
CA HIS A 461 -6.51 27.21 18.71
C HIS A 461 -6.37 26.38 19.99
N VAL A 462 -6.19 25.05 19.88
CA VAL A 462 -5.93 24.13 21.00
C VAL A 462 -4.43 23.95 21.21
N VAL A 463 -3.69 23.60 20.16
CA VAL A 463 -2.30 23.11 20.27
C VAL A 463 -1.24 24.20 20.15
N GLY A 464 -1.62 25.40 19.66
CA GLY A 464 -0.67 26.41 19.20
C GLY A 464 0.22 27.00 20.29
N ALA A 465 -0.33 27.20 21.49
CA ALA A 465 0.42 27.72 22.63
C ALA A 465 1.57 26.78 23.04
N ASP A 466 1.30 25.48 23.09
CA ASP A 466 2.27 24.45 23.47
C ASP A 466 3.36 24.30 22.41
N VAL A 467 2.96 24.27 21.13
CA VAL A 467 3.91 24.21 20.00
C VAL A 467 4.83 25.43 20.00
N CYS A 468 4.29 26.63 20.23
CA CYS A 468 5.10 27.85 20.32
C CYS A 468 6.09 27.77 21.47
N ARG A 469 5.62 27.39 22.67
CA ARG A 469 6.46 27.26 23.87
C ARG A 469 7.62 26.29 23.64
N SER A 470 7.36 25.12 23.08
CA SER A 470 8.41 24.12 22.82
C SER A 470 9.43 24.58 21.79
N ILE A 471 8.99 25.21 20.69
CA ILE A 471 9.91 25.74 19.67
C ILE A 471 10.76 26.88 20.25
N GLN A 472 10.15 27.82 20.96
CA GLN A 472 10.85 28.95 21.55
C GLN A 472 11.89 28.49 22.58
N ARG A 473 11.56 27.49 23.41
CA ARG A 473 12.51 26.87 24.34
C ARG A 473 13.75 26.32 23.64
N ILE A 474 13.60 25.71 22.45
CA ILE A 474 14.73 25.21 21.67
C ILE A 474 15.63 26.36 21.21
N PHE A 475 15.05 27.45 20.69
CA PHE A 475 15.81 28.64 20.28
C PHE A 475 16.48 29.37 21.46
N GLN A 476 15.99 29.18 22.69
CA GLN A 476 16.62 29.69 23.91
C GLN A 476 17.78 28.82 24.43
N GLY A 477 18.18 27.79 23.68
CA GLY A 477 19.24 26.85 24.08
C GLY A 477 18.74 25.57 24.75
N GLY A 478 17.42 25.34 24.75
CA GLY A 478 16.84 24.07 25.19
C GLY A 478 17.11 22.92 24.22
N VAL A 479 17.04 21.70 24.72
CA VAL A 479 17.26 20.48 23.93
C VAL A 479 15.98 20.09 23.19
N LEU A 480 16.11 19.68 21.93
CA LEU A 480 15.03 19.02 21.19
C LEU A 480 14.75 17.65 21.81
N GLU A 481 13.51 17.42 22.26
CA GLU A 481 13.08 16.14 22.82
C GLU A 481 13.39 14.97 21.85
N PRO A 482 14.11 13.92 22.28
CA PRO A 482 14.60 12.86 21.39
C PRO A 482 13.50 12.15 20.58
N SER A 483 12.31 12.00 21.17
CA SER A 483 11.12 11.44 20.53
C SER A 483 10.64 12.25 19.32
N LEU A 484 10.75 13.58 19.36
CA LEU A 484 10.38 14.45 18.24
C LEU A 484 11.39 14.35 17.08
N ASN A 485 12.63 13.92 17.37
CA ASN A 485 13.68 13.65 16.38
C ASN A 485 13.68 12.19 15.88
N ARG A 486 12.85 11.30 16.47
CA ARG A 486 12.77 9.91 16.04
C ARG A 486 12.16 9.82 14.64
N THR A 487 12.90 9.23 13.72
CA THR A 487 12.53 9.20 12.29
C THR A 487 12.46 7.76 11.80
N ALA A 488 11.37 7.40 11.11
CA ALA A 488 11.30 6.14 10.36
C ALA A 488 11.95 6.31 8.98
N LEU A 489 12.77 5.35 8.58
CA LEU A 489 13.27 5.27 7.21
C LEU A 489 12.32 4.42 6.36
N ILE A 490 11.81 5.00 5.28
CA ILE A 490 11.03 4.30 4.26
C ILE A 490 11.83 4.25 2.97
N PHE A 491 11.82 3.10 2.33
CA PHE A 491 12.54 2.87 1.08
C PHE A 491 11.61 3.05 -0.13
N ILE A 492 11.98 3.94 -1.04
CA ILE A 492 11.27 4.16 -2.31
C ILE A 492 12.08 3.53 -3.45
N PRO A 493 11.53 2.59 -4.23
CA PRO A 493 12.24 1.98 -5.35
C PRO A 493 12.68 3.03 -6.40
N LYS A 494 13.93 2.94 -6.87
CA LYS A 494 14.47 3.73 -7.99
C LYS A 494 14.08 3.15 -9.35
N LYS A 495 13.79 1.85 -9.41
CA LYS A 495 13.41 1.08 -10.59
C LYS A 495 12.28 0.10 -10.27
N ASP A 496 11.65 -0.48 -11.29
CA ASP A 496 10.45 -1.30 -11.12
C ASP A 496 10.72 -2.63 -10.40
N VAL A 497 11.89 -3.23 -10.62
CA VAL A 497 12.31 -4.48 -9.99
C VAL A 497 13.58 -4.23 -9.17
N PRO A 498 13.46 -3.71 -7.94
CA PRO A 498 14.61 -3.52 -7.07
C PRO A 498 15.17 -4.87 -6.62
N GLN A 499 16.50 -5.03 -6.65
CA GLN A 499 17.18 -6.26 -6.24
C GLN A 499 18.11 -6.07 -5.05
N SER A 500 18.54 -4.84 -4.75
CA SER A 500 19.40 -4.52 -3.60
C SER A 500 19.02 -3.18 -2.96
N PHE A 501 19.58 -2.85 -1.79
CA PHE A 501 19.35 -1.56 -1.12
C PHE A 501 19.84 -0.34 -1.93
N ALA A 502 20.81 -0.52 -2.82
CA ALA A 502 21.25 0.53 -3.75
C ALA A 502 20.14 0.98 -4.72
N ASP A 503 19.18 0.10 -4.99
CA ASP A 503 18.01 0.36 -5.84
C ASP A 503 16.90 1.13 -5.11
N PHE A 504 17.11 1.56 -3.86
CA PHE A 504 16.14 2.34 -3.11
C PHE A 504 16.68 3.72 -2.76
N ARG A 505 15.76 4.68 -2.65
CA ARG A 505 15.98 5.97 -1.99
C ARG A 505 15.46 5.86 -0.57
N PRO A 506 16.30 6.04 0.47
CA PRO A 506 15.82 6.14 1.83
C PRO A 506 15.17 7.51 2.04
N ILE A 507 13.97 7.52 2.61
CA ILE A 507 13.23 8.73 2.96
C ILE A 507 12.94 8.70 4.45
N GLY A 508 13.44 9.70 5.17
CA GLY A 508 13.12 9.93 6.58
C GLY A 508 11.74 10.53 6.76
N LEU A 509 10.89 9.85 7.54
CA LEU A 509 9.61 10.37 8.02
C LEU A 509 9.80 11.10 9.35
N CYS A 510 10.16 12.37 9.28
CA CYS A 510 10.30 13.22 10.48
C CYS A 510 8.93 13.72 10.98
N SER A 511 8.83 13.99 12.28
CA SER A 511 7.66 14.64 12.89
C SER A 511 7.39 16.01 12.26
N VAL A 512 6.14 16.47 12.35
CA VAL A 512 5.79 17.82 11.88
C VAL A 512 6.50 18.89 12.72
N ILE A 513 6.67 18.67 14.02
CA ILE A 513 7.37 19.61 14.91
C ILE A 513 8.83 19.78 14.47
N TYR A 514 9.53 18.69 14.15
CA TYR A 514 10.89 18.75 13.59
C TYR A 514 10.94 19.51 12.27
N LYS A 515 9.98 19.22 11.36
CA LYS A 515 9.86 19.91 10.07
C LYS A 515 9.56 21.40 10.26
N LEU A 516 8.76 21.77 11.26
CA LEU A 516 8.43 23.15 11.56
C LEU A 516 9.65 23.91 12.07
N LEU A 517 10.41 23.32 13.00
CA LEU A 517 11.68 23.87 13.50
C LEU A 517 12.66 24.16 12.35
N THR A 518 12.92 23.15 11.50
CA THR A 518 13.81 23.30 10.35
C THR A 518 13.27 24.28 9.30
N LYS A 519 11.94 24.37 9.12
CA LYS A 519 11.32 25.35 8.21
C LYS A 519 11.55 26.79 8.67
N ILE A 520 11.49 27.07 9.98
CA ILE A 520 11.79 28.39 10.55
C ILE A 520 13.25 28.76 10.24
N ILE A 521 14.18 27.85 10.54
CA ILE A 521 15.62 28.04 10.27
C ILE A 521 15.85 28.31 8.77
N VAL A 522 15.28 27.49 7.89
CA VAL A 522 15.41 27.64 6.44
C VAL A 522 14.84 28.98 5.96
N ARG A 523 13.70 29.44 6.49
CA ARG A 523 13.11 30.74 6.12
C ARG A 523 14.04 31.90 6.49
N ARG A 524 14.67 31.82 7.67
CA ARG A 524 15.64 32.83 8.12
C ARG A 524 16.90 32.82 7.27
N LEU A 525 17.51 31.65 7.06
CA LEU A 525 18.69 31.50 6.21
C LEU A 525 18.43 31.98 4.78
N LYS A 526 17.26 31.67 4.22
CA LYS A 526 16.86 32.10 2.87
C LYS A 526 17.00 33.61 2.65
N SER A 527 16.81 34.44 3.69
CA SER A 527 16.97 35.89 3.59
C SER A 527 18.42 36.34 3.39
N VAL A 528 19.40 35.55 3.83
CA VAL A 528 20.83 35.88 3.76
C VAL A 528 21.61 35.06 2.72
N MET A 529 21.10 33.90 2.30
CA MET A 529 21.78 33.04 1.31
C MET A 529 22.22 33.77 0.03
N PRO A 530 21.44 34.70 -0.57
CA PRO A 530 21.89 35.43 -1.75
C PRO A 530 23.11 36.33 -1.53
N LEU A 531 23.37 36.76 -0.28
CA LEU A 531 24.53 37.58 0.09
C LEU A 531 25.81 36.73 0.24
N LEU A 532 25.64 35.46 0.63
CA LEU A 532 26.73 34.53 0.90
C LEU A 532 27.17 33.75 -0.34
N ILE A 533 26.21 33.46 -1.22
CA ILE A 533 26.41 32.55 -2.34
C ILE A 533 26.63 33.37 -3.62
N HIS A 534 27.78 33.14 -4.26
CA HIS A 534 28.21 33.82 -5.48
C HIS A 534 27.09 33.80 -6.55
N PRO A 535 26.85 34.89 -7.30
CA PRO A 535 25.75 34.98 -8.28
C PRO A 535 25.69 33.86 -9.31
N MET A 536 26.85 33.30 -9.68
CA MET A 536 26.95 32.19 -10.65
C MET A 536 26.48 30.83 -10.10
N GLN A 537 26.28 30.70 -8.78
CA GLN A 537 25.65 29.52 -8.21
C GLN A 537 24.12 29.72 -8.19
N THR A 538 23.46 29.08 -9.14
CA THR A 538 22.01 29.23 -9.38
C THR A 538 21.17 28.17 -8.68
N GLY A 539 21.75 27.01 -8.35
CA GLY A 539 21.06 25.92 -7.66
C GLY A 539 20.67 26.29 -6.23
N PHE A 540 19.43 25.97 -5.85
CA PHE A 540 18.87 26.10 -4.49
C PHE A 540 18.84 27.53 -3.89
N ILE A 541 19.06 28.57 -4.69
CA ILE A 541 18.94 29.97 -4.27
C ILE A 541 17.65 30.55 -4.82
N PHE A 542 16.85 31.15 -3.94
CA PHE A 542 15.58 31.75 -4.34
C PHE A 542 15.78 32.90 -5.34
N GLY A 543 15.00 32.90 -6.40
CA GLY A 543 15.08 33.90 -7.47
C GLY A 543 16.15 33.63 -8.52
N ARG A 544 16.95 32.56 -8.41
CA ARG A 544 17.92 32.12 -9.43
C ARG A 544 17.39 30.89 -10.17
N SER A 545 17.69 30.78 -11.46
CA SER A 545 17.22 29.66 -12.30
C SER A 545 18.40 28.82 -12.78
N ILE A 546 18.26 27.50 -12.73
CA ILE A 546 19.25 26.60 -13.33
C ILE A 546 19.37 26.80 -14.85
N ASN A 547 18.34 27.34 -15.49
CA ASN A 547 18.37 27.67 -16.91
C ASN A 547 19.39 28.76 -17.23
N ASP A 548 19.69 29.65 -16.28
CA ASP A 548 20.70 30.69 -16.46
C ASP A 548 22.10 30.07 -16.67
N ASN A 549 22.39 28.96 -15.99
CA ASN A 549 23.64 28.21 -16.19
C ASN A 549 23.70 27.53 -17.57
N VAL A 550 22.56 27.13 -18.13
CA VAL A 550 22.51 26.54 -19.48
C VAL A 550 22.90 27.60 -20.50
N ILE A 551 22.35 28.81 -20.38
CA ILE A 551 22.67 29.95 -21.26
C ILE A 551 24.14 30.35 -21.09
N LEU A 552 24.62 30.50 -19.85
CA LEU A 552 26.03 30.81 -19.58
C LEU A 552 26.97 29.80 -20.22
N ASN A 553 26.67 28.49 -20.10
CA ASN A 553 27.48 27.46 -20.73
C ASN A 553 27.47 27.57 -22.26
N GLN A 554 26.30 27.79 -22.87
CA GLN A 554 26.20 28.01 -24.31
C GLN A 554 27.02 29.22 -24.77
N GLU A 555 26.97 30.33 -24.04
CA GLU A 555 27.75 31.55 -24.34
C GLU A 555 29.25 31.34 -24.18
N VAL A 556 29.69 30.59 -23.16
CA VAL A 556 31.10 30.21 -22.98
C VAL A 556 31.58 29.40 -24.18
N ILE A 557 30.84 28.36 -24.58
CA ILE A 557 31.19 27.51 -25.72
C ILE A 557 31.15 28.29 -27.03
N HIS A 558 30.15 29.15 -27.23
CA HIS A 558 30.04 30.01 -28.41
C HIS A 558 31.23 30.97 -28.49
N SER A 559 31.55 31.68 -27.41
CA SER A 559 32.66 32.61 -27.32
C SER A 559 34.00 31.94 -27.60
N MET A 560 34.23 30.73 -27.08
CA MET A 560 35.42 29.94 -27.36
C MET A 560 35.54 29.56 -28.86
N ARG A 561 34.42 29.28 -29.54
CA ARG A 561 34.41 28.97 -30.97
C ARG A 561 34.61 30.20 -31.85
N ALA A 562 34.06 31.34 -31.46
CA ALA A 562 34.10 32.57 -32.25
C ALA A 562 35.43 33.33 -32.13
N LYS A 563 36.13 33.23 -30.99
CA LYS A 563 37.40 33.94 -30.76
C LYS A 563 38.56 33.28 -31.51
N LYS A 564 39.20 34.05 -32.39
CA LYS A 564 40.48 33.69 -33.02
C LYS A 564 41.64 34.29 -32.23
N THR A 565 42.06 33.61 -31.15
CA THR A 565 43.19 34.05 -30.30
C THR A 565 44.38 33.11 -30.46
N LYS A 566 45.61 33.64 -30.29
CA LYS A 566 46.85 32.83 -30.30
C LYS A 566 46.95 31.88 -29.10
N GLN A 567 46.29 32.20 -27.98
CA GLN A 567 46.15 31.33 -26.82
C GLN A 567 44.86 30.49 -26.94
N GLY A 568 44.96 29.19 -26.68
CA GLY A 568 43.82 28.27 -26.66
C GLY A 568 43.01 28.41 -25.36
N TRP A 569 41.70 28.24 -25.45
CA TRP A 569 40.79 28.26 -24.30
C TRP A 569 40.40 26.83 -23.92
N MET A 570 40.21 26.56 -22.64
CA MET A 570 39.73 25.28 -22.12
C MET A 570 38.57 25.52 -21.14
N THR A 571 37.50 24.72 -21.28
CA THR A 571 36.42 24.64 -20.29
C THR A 571 36.52 23.32 -19.55
N LEU A 572 36.41 23.37 -18.22
CA LEU A 572 36.40 22.19 -17.36
C LEU A 572 34.99 21.98 -16.82
N LYS A 573 34.43 20.78 -17.05
CA LYS A 573 33.21 20.32 -16.39
C LYS A 573 33.59 19.30 -15.33
N ILE A 574 33.37 19.65 -14.07
CA ILE A 574 33.53 18.74 -12.94
C ILE A 574 32.14 18.19 -12.60
N ASP A 575 32.00 16.86 -12.61
CA ASP A 575 30.78 16.18 -12.17
C ASP A 575 31.05 15.51 -10.82
N LEU A 576 30.10 15.60 -9.90
CA LEU A 576 30.24 15.01 -8.58
C LEU A 576 29.60 13.62 -8.58
N GLU A 577 30.38 12.60 -8.24
CA GLU A 577 29.82 11.27 -8.01
C GLU A 577 28.89 11.34 -6.79
N LYS A 578 27.58 11.18 -7.02
CA LYS A 578 26.56 11.22 -5.97
C LYS A 578 26.49 12.56 -5.22
N ALA A 579 26.19 13.63 -5.94
CA ALA A 579 26.01 15.01 -5.44
C ALA A 579 25.12 15.21 -4.18
N PHE A 580 24.46 14.16 -3.68
CA PHE A 580 23.64 14.17 -2.47
C PHE A 580 23.86 12.97 -1.53
N ASP A 581 24.72 11.99 -1.85
CA ASP A 581 24.88 10.78 -1.01
C ASP A 581 26.15 10.78 -0.15
N LYS A 582 27.20 11.50 -0.55
CA LYS A 582 28.43 11.73 0.24
C LYS A 582 28.88 13.19 0.08
N VAL A 583 29.07 13.90 1.19
CA VAL A 583 29.64 15.26 1.23
C VAL A 583 30.99 15.18 1.93
#